data_AF-A0A179FFA2-F1
#
_entry.id   AF-A0A179FFA2-F1
#
_cell.length_a   1.000
_cell.length_b   1.000
_cell.length_c   1.000
_cell.angle_alpha   90.00
_cell.angle_beta   90.00
_cell.angle_gamma   90.00
#
_symmetry.space_group_name_H-M   'P 1'
#
loop_
_entity.id
_entity.type
_entity.pdbx_description
1 polymer ?
#
loop_
_entity_poly.entity_id
_entity_poly.type
_entity_poly.pdbx_seq_one_letter_code
_entity_poly.pdbx_strand_id
1 'polypeptide(L)'
;MDYDWVIDAGYVPESIVRFGTRQIQKAQEAKISKKSFAEAMSERLDYVANLRSQPIAVETTAANEQQYEVDTGVFAAFLGPQTAMLKEYATKAELQNGMTILDLGYVSFDSLECVYRLMALKPNAI
;
A
#
# COMPACT_ATOMS: atom_id res chain seq x y z
N MET A 1 -7.97 27.58 -0.45
CA MET A 1 -8.02 27.79 -1.91
C MET A 1 -8.45 26.44 -2.46
N ASP A 2 -9.72 26.32 -2.76
CA ASP A 2 -10.38 25.07 -3.14
C ASP A 2 -10.23 24.88 -4.66
N TYR A 3 -9.11 24.25 -5.05
CA TYR A 3 -8.80 23.92 -6.44
C TYR A 3 -9.12 22.46 -6.76
N ASP A 4 -9.67 21.73 -5.79
CA ASP A 4 -9.88 20.29 -5.85
C ASP A 4 -10.83 19.95 -7.01
N TRP A 5 -11.86 20.77 -7.22
CA TRP A 5 -12.79 20.61 -8.33
C TRP A 5 -12.14 20.62 -9.73
N VAL A 6 -11.04 21.35 -9.94
CA VAL A 6 -10.35 21.41 -11.25
C VAL A 6 -9.60 20.11 -11.50
N ILE A 7 -9.02 19.55 -10.44
CA ILE A 7 -8.27 18.30 -10.47
C ILE A 7 -9.23 17.13 -10.59
N ASP A 8 -10.28 17.11 -9.76
CA ASP A 8 -11.29 16.04 -9.70
C ASP A 8 -12.12 15.95 -10.98
N ALA A 9 -12.40 17.09 -11.63
CA ALA A 9 -13.06 17.12 -12.93
C ALA A 9 -12.13 16.78 -14.11
N GLY A 10 -10.83 16.53 -13.86
CA GLY A 10 -9.87 16.12 -14.89
C GLY A 10 -9.43 17.23 -15.84
N TYR A 11 -9.64 18.51 -15.48
CA TYR A 11 -9.24 19.64 -16.33
C TYR A 11 -7.74 19.89 -16.37
N VAL A 12 -6.99 19.35 -15.40
CA VAL A 12 -5.53 19.53 -15.33
C VAL A 12 -4.84 18.47 -16.21
N PRO A 13 -4.02 18.88 -17.18
CA PRO A 13 -3.20 17.96 -17.97
C PRO A 13 -2.30 17.09 -17.08
N GLU A 14 -2.16 15.81 -17.43
CA GLU A 14 -1.34 14.83 -16.69
C GLU A 14 0.12 15.31 -16.51
N SER A 15 0.68 15.99 -17.51
CA SER A 15 2.04 16.56 -17.43
C SER A 15 2.20 17.57 -16.30
N ILE A 16 1.16 18.38 -16.04
CA ILE A 16 1.13 19.38 -14.97
C ILE A 16 0.95 18.69 -13.61
N VAL A 17 0.02 17.73 -13.52
CA VAL A 17 -0.16 16.91 -12.31
C VAL A 17 1.16 16.26 -11.91
N ARG A 18 1.81 15.58 -12.86
CA ARG A 18 3.09 14.91 -12.64
C ARG A 18 4.21 15.87 -12.26
N PHE A 19 4.25 17.07 -12.83
CA PHE A 19 5.20 18.09 -12.43
C PHE A 19 4.95 18.54 -10.97
N GLY A 20 3.69 18.86 -10.63
CA GLY A 20 3.30 19.28 -9.29
C GLY A 20 3.66 18.24 -8.22
N THR A 21 3.27 16.98 -8.44
CA THR A 21 3.60 15.87 -7.53
C THR A 21 5.12 15.75 -7.30
N ARG A 22 5.93 15.88 -8.36
CA ARG A 22 7.40 15.84 -8.24
C ARG A 22 7.95 17.02 -7.44
N GLN A 23 7.39 18.21 -7.56
CA GLN A 23 7.83 19.36 -6.76
C GLN A 23 7.47 19.18 -5.28
N ILE A 24 6.28 18.66 -4.98
CA ILE A 24 5.87 18.34 -3.60
C ILE A 24 6.81 17.31 -3.00
N GLN A 25 7.11 16.22 -3.71
CA GLN A 25 8.06 15.20 -3.27
C GLN A 25 9.45 15.79 -3.01
N LYS A 26 10.01 16.57 -3.95
CA LYS A 26 11.31 17.24 -3.78
C LYS A 26 11.33 18.17 -2.56
N ALA A 27 10.25 18.92 -2.34
CA ALA A 27 10.15 19.82 -1.20
C ALA A 27 10.13 19.03 0.13
N GLN A 28 9.45 17.87 0.18
CA GLN A 28 9.46 17.00 1.35
C GLN A 28 10.83 16.35 1.57
N GLU A 29 11.45 15.83 0.53
CA GLU A 29 12.81 15.27 0.59
C GLU A 29 13.82 16.31 1.10
N ALA A 30 13.75 17.55 0.60
CA ALA A 30 14.62 18.64 1.04
C ALA A 30 14.41 19.05 2.50
N LYS A 31 13.21 18.83 3.07
CA LYS A 31 12.96 19.04 4.51
C LYS A 31 13.58 17.92 5.36
N ILE A 32 13.54 16.70 4.86
CA ILE A 32 14.06 15.52 5.57
C ILE A 32 15.59 15.49 5.50
N SER A 33 16.19 15.78 4.34
CA SER A 33 17.63 15.66 4.10
C SER A 33 18.49 16.70 4.82
N LYS A 34 17.91 17.81 5.25
CA LYS A 34 18.60 18.89 5.99
C LYS A 34 18.85 18.57 7.46
N LYS A 35 18.29 17.48 7.98
CA LYS A 35 18.41 17.11 9.40
C LYS A 35 19.74 16.42 9.66
N SER A 36 20.39 16.79 10.76
CA SER A 36 21.53 16.01 11.25
C SER A 36 21.09 14.59 11.65
N PHE A 37 22.03 13.65 11.70
CA PHE A 37 21.71 12.27 12.13
C PHE A 37 21.07 12.24 13.52
N ALA A 38 21.58 13.04 14.46
CA ALA A 38 21.08 13.11 15.83
C ALA A 38 19.63 13.63 15.89
N GLU A 39 19.34 14.72 15.19
CA GLU A 39 17.97 15.27 15.11
C GLU A 39 17.00 14.30 14.46
N ALA A 40 17.39 13.70 13.33
CA ALA A 40 16.57 12.74 12.61
C ALA A 40 16.34 11.44 13.42
N MET A 41 17.27 11.07 14.31
CA MET A 41 17.08 9.95 15.22
C MET A 41 16.12 10.31 16.35
N SER A 42 16.28 11.48 16.97
CA SER A 42 15.39 11.95 18.04
C SER A 42 13.94 12.00 17.58
N GLU A 43 13.68 12.62 16.43
CA GLU A 43 12.32 12.75 15.88
C GLU A 43 11.69 11.38 15.56
N ARG A 44 12.47 10.41 15.09
CA ARG A 44 11.98 9.04 14.88
C ARG A 44 11.59 8.37 16.20
N LEU A 45 12.40 8.54 17.24
CA LEU A 45 12.10 7.98 18.56
C LEU A 45 10.87 8.65 19.19
N ASP A 46 10.74 9.96 19.05
CA ASP A 46 9.58 10.72 19.51
C ASP A 46 8.31 10.28 18.76
N TYR A 47 8.40 10.05 17.45
CA TYR A 47 7.30 9.51 16.65
C TYR A 47 6.90 8.10 17.09
N VAL A 48 7.87 7.20 17.34
CA VAL A 48 7.59 5.85 17.85
C VAL A 48 6.95 5.90 19.23
N ALA A 49 7.43 6.78 20.13
CA ALA A 49 6.84 6.95 21.45
C ALA A 49 5.38 7.44 21.35
N ASN A 50 5.09 8.34 20.41
CA ASN A 50 3.74 8.81 20.12
C ASN A 50 2.86 7.68 19.56
N LEU A 51 3.32 6.90 18.58
CA LEU A 51 2.55 5.78 18.03
C LEU A 51 2.19 4.73 19.09
N ARG A 52 3.08 4.52 20.08
CA ARG A 52 2.82 3.57 21.18
C ARG A 52 1.74 4.04 22.15
N SER A 53 1.43 5.33 22.22
CA SER A 53 0.36 5.85 23.08
C SER A 53 -1.00 5.94 22.40
N GLN A 54 -1.05 5.75 21.08
CA GLN A 54 -2.28 5.78 20.29
C GLN A 54 -3.00 4.42 20.28
N PRO A 55 -4.32 4.41 20.04
CA PRO A 55 -5.05 3.16 19.78
C PRO A 55 -4.51 2.47 18.52
N ILE A 56 -4.71 1.15 18.45
CA ILE A 56 -4.18 0.32 17.34
C ILE A 56 -4.70 0.76 15.96
N ALA A 57 -5.91 1.33 15.91
CA ALA A 57 -6.49 1.91 14.71
C ALA A 57 -7.41 3.08 15.08
N VAL A 58 -7.42 4.11 14.25
CA VAL A 58 -8.28 5.30 14.35
C VAL A 58 -9.09 5.37 13.05
N GLU A 59 -10.34 5.83 13.11
CA GLU A 59 -11.23 5.99 11.94
C GLU A 59 -11.43 4.73 11.07
N THR A 60 -11.54 3.54 11.70
CA THR A 60 -11.68 2.26 10.96
C THR A 60 -12.89 2.22 10.03
N THR A 61 -14.02 2.80 10.43
CA THR A 61 -15.24 2.83 9.61
C THR A 61 -15.06 3.71 8.36
N ALA A 62 -14.52 4.92 8.52
CA ALA A 62 -14.28 5.82 7.40
C ALA A 62 -13.22 5.26 6.43
N ALA A 63 -12.20 4.58 6.95
CA ALA A 63 -11.20 3.89 6.12
C ALA A 63 -11.83 2.77 5.28
N ASN A 64 -12.80 2.03 5.84
CA ASN A 64 -13.54 1.00 5.10
C ASN A 64 -14.36 1.59 3.94
N GLU A 65 -15.15 2.62 4.22
CA GLU A 65 -16.02 3.28 3.23
C GLU A 65 -15.22 3.91 2.08
N GLN A 66 -14.07 4.53 2.36
CA GLN A 66 -13.27 5.23 1.36
C GLN A 66 -12.41 4.32 0.48
N GLN A 67 -12.00 3.15 0.98
CA GLN A 67 -10.94 2.35 0.35
C GLN A 67 -11.30 0.88 0.10
N TYR A 68 -12.17 0.27 0.91
CA TYR A 68 -12.41 -1.18 0.89
C TYR A 68 -13.78 -1.59 0.34
N GLU A 69 -14.72 -0.66 0.23
CA GLU A 69 -16.08 -0.92 -0.27
C GLU A 69 -16.27 -0.58 -1.76
N VAL A 70 -15.19 -0.46 -2.52
CA VAL A 70 -15.26 -0.23 -3.97
C VAL A 70 -15.63 -1.53 -4.69
N ASP A 71 -16.48 -1.41 -5.72
CA ASP A 71 -16.95 -2.54 -6.51
C ASP A 71 -15.82 -3.38 -7.11
N THR A 72 -16.04 -4.68 -7.08
CA THR A 72 -15.11 -5.75 -7.45
C THR A 72 -14.60 -5.63 -8.89
N GLY A 73 -15.48 -5.23 -9.81
CA GLY A 73 -15.17 -5.05 -11.22
C GLY A 73 -14.21 -3.88 -11.48
N VAL A 74 -14.19 -2.89 -10.58
CA VAL A 74 -13.30 -1.74 -10.67
C VAL A 74 -11.86 -2.18 -10.40
N PHE A 75 -11.62 -2.92 -9.33
CA PHE A 75 -10.28 -3.45 -9.01
C PHE A 75 -9.74 -4.40 -10.07
N ALA A 76 -10.57 -5.31 -10.59
CA ALA A 76 -10.17 -6.23 -11.65
C ALA A 76 -9.69 -5.51 -12.92
N ALA A 77 -10.30 -4.35 -13.24
CA ALA A 77 -9.90 -3.53 -14.39
C ALA A 77 -8.57 -2.79 -14.17
N PHE A 78 -8.20 -2.47 -12.93
CA PHE A 78 -6.98 -1.70 -12.61
C PHE A 78 -5.74 -2.56 -12.29
N LEU A 79 -5.93 -3.74 -11.67
CA LEU A 79 -4.81 -4.48 -11.05
C LEU A 79 -4.05 -5.41 -12.01
N GLY A 80 -4.60 -5.70 -13.20
CA GLY A 80 -3.97 -6.62 -14.15
C GLY A 80 -3.70 -8.02 -13.55
N PRO A 81 -2.89 -8.87 -14.19
CA PRO A 81 -2.57 -10.20 -13.66
C PRO A 81 -1.70 -10.12 -12.39
N GLN A 82 -2.27 -10.46 -11.24
CA GLN A 82 -1.66 -10.32 -9.90
C GLN A 82 -0.58 -11.36 -9.56
N THR A 83 -0.23 -12.22 -10.51
CA THR A 83 0.64 -13.38 -10.29
C THR A 83 2.09 -13.01 -9.97
N ALA A 84 2.57 -11.83 -10.38
CA ALA A 84 3.94 -11.39 -10.14
C ALA A 84 4.19 -11.03 -8.67
N MET A 85 3.33 -10.18 -8.09
CA MET A 85 3.41 -9.75 -6.68
C MET A 85 3.33 -10.95 -5.73
N LEU A 86 2.42 -11.87 -6.03
CA LEU A 86 2.15 -13.02 -5.18
C LEU A 86 3.28 -14.04 -5.15
N LYS A 87 3.94 -14.25 -6.28
CA LYS A 87 5.10 -15.14 -6.38
C LYS A 87 6.26 -14.62 -5.56
N GLU A 88 6.48 -13.31 -5.55
CA GLU A 88 7.49 -12.69 -4.71
C GLU A 88 7.16 -12.81 -3.22
N TYR A 89 5.90 -12.59 -2.84
CA TYR A 89 5.44 -12.78 -1.47
C TYR A 89 5.66 -14.21 -0.97
N ALA A 90 5.22 -15.21 -1.73
CA ALA A 90 5.40 -16.62 -1.37
C ALA A 90 6.87 -17.01 -1.23
N THR A 91 7.75 -16.41 -2.05
CA THR A 91 9.20 -16.63 -1.95
C THR A 91 9.77 -16.00 -0.68
N LYS A 92 9.42 -14.74 -0.39
CA LYS A 92 9.93 -14.00 0.79
C LYS A 92 9.41 -14.56 2.12
N ALA A 93 8.19 -15.07 2.12
CA ALA A 93 7.56 -15.70 3.27
C ALA A 93 7.91 -17.21 3.38
N GLU A 94 8.75 -17.73 2.47
CA GLU A 94 9.22 -19.12 2.45
C GLU A 94 8.07 -20.14 2.54
N LEU A 95 6.97 -19.85 1.85
CA LEU A 95 5.77 -20.66 1.98
C LEU A 95 5.96 -22.03 1.31
N GLN A 96 5.51 -23.07 2.00
CA GLN A 96 5.59 -24.45 1.55
C GLN A 96 4.23 -25.10 1.58
N ASN A 97 4.07 -26.16 0.78
CA ASN A 97 2.83 -26.91 0.75
C ASN A 97 2.53 -27.55 2.11
N GLY A 98 1.27 -27.51 2.54
CA GLY A 98 0.84 -28.03 3.84
C GLY A 98 0.97 -27.03 5.01
N MET A 99 1.43 -25.80 4.79
CA MET A 99 1.39 -24.75 5.80
C MET A 99 -0.02 -24.20 6.00
N THR A 100 -0.39 -23.95 7.25
CA THR A 100 -1.59 -23.16 7.60
C THR A 100 -1.23 -21.69 7.56
N ILE A 101 -1.95 -20.91 6.75
CA ILE A 101 -1.67 -19.48 6.53
C ILE A 101 -2.84 -18.66 7.11
N LEU A 102 -2.51 -17.57 7.82
CA LEU A 102 -3.45 -16.52 8.20
C LEU A 102 -3.08 -15.24 7.45
N ASP A 103 -3.95 -14.77 6.57
CA ASP A 103 -3.78 -13.51 5.85
C ASP A 103 -4.53 -12.39 6.59
N LEU A 104 -3.77 -11.42 7.13
CA LEU A 104 -4.32 -10.27 7.84
C LEU A 104 -4.49 -9.12 6.85
N GLY A 105 -5.71 -8.57 6.78
CA GLY A 105 -6.05 -7.54 5.78
C GLY A 105 -6.52 -8.13 4.45
N TYR A 106 -6.93 -9.41 4.44
CA TYR A 106 -7.60 -10.03 3.31
C TYR A 106 -8.87 -9.25 2.96
N VAL A 107 -8.84 -8.58 1.82
CA VAL A 107 -10.02 -8.06 1.12
C VAL A 107 -10.37 -9.13 0.09
N SER A 108 -11.66 -9.42 -0.10
CA SER A 108 -12.19 -10.58 -0.85
C SER A 108 -11.80 -10.70 -2.34
N PHE A 109 -10.81 -9.94 -2.82
CA PHE A 109 -10.34 -9.90 -4.19
C PHE A 109 -8.87 -10.31 -4.32
N ASP A 110 -8.63 -11.61 -4.47
CA ASP A 110 -7.48 -12.21 -5.21
C ASP A 110 -6.19 -12.67 -4.51
N SER A 111 -5.85 -12.40 -3.25
CA SER A 111 -4.54 -12.87 -2.74
C SER A 111 -4.51 -14.39 -2.49
N LEU A 112 -5.32 -14.90 -1.56
CA LEU A 112 -5.18 -16.27 -1.07
C LEU A 112 -5.60 -17.35 -2.07
N GLU A 113 -6.68 -17.16 -2.83
CA GLU A 113 -7.09 -18.15 -3.84
C GLU A 113 -6.02 -18.31 -4.93
N CYS A 114 -5.35 -17.21 -5.31
CA CYS A 114 -4.20 -17.26 -6.20
C CYS A 114 -2.98 -17.91 -5.55
N VAL A 115 -2.73 -17.76 -4.23
CA VAL A 115 -1.62 -18.43 -3.54
C VAL A 115 -1.86 -19.93 -3.58
N TYR A 116 -3.07 -20.37 -3.23
CA TYR A 116 -3.45 -21.78 -3.25
C TYR A 116 -3.34 -22.37 -4.66
N ARG A 117 -3.82 -21.66 -5.71
CA ARG A 117 -3.65 -22.10 -7.10
C ARG A 117 -2.18 -22.13 -7.52
N LEU A 118 -1.36 -21.15 -7.13
CA LEU A 118 0.08 -21.09 -7.46
C LEU A 118 0.89 -22.20 -6.78
N MET A 119 0.56 -22.54 -5.53
CA MET A 119 1.14 -23.67 -4.81
C MET A 119 0.67 -25.01 -5.38
N ALA A 120 -0.62 -25.13 -5.75
CA ALA A 120 -1.16 -26.33 -6.39
C ALA A 120 -0.57 -26.57 -7.79
N LEU A 121 -0.13 -25.52 -8.49
CA LEU A 121 0.57 -25.62 -9.78
C LEU A 121 2.04 -26.04 -9.65
N LYS A 122 2.61 -26.05 -8.43
CA LYS A 122 3.95 -26.61 -8.15
C LYS A 122 3.86 -27.83 -7.22
N PRO A 123 3.31 -28.97 -7.68
CA PRO A 123 3.30 -30.19 -6.87
C PRO A 123 4.71 -30.81 -6.72
N ASN A 124 5.70 -30.42 -7.54
CA ASN A 124 7.03 -31.06 -7.58
C ASN A 124 8.19 -30.06 -7.82
N ALA A 125 8.31 -29.03 -6.99
CA ALA A 125 9.58 -28.30 -6.89
C ALA A 125 10.26 -28.71 -5.59
N ILE A 126 11.24 -29.61 -5.72
CA ILE A 126 12.30 -29.87 -4.73
C ILE A 126 13.06 -28.57 -4.47
#